data_AF-A0A4Q3I7G6-F1
#
_entry.id   AF-A0A4Q3I7G6-F1
#
_cell.length_a   1.000
_cell.length_b   1.000
_cell.length_c   1.000
_cell.angle_alpha   90.00
_cell.angle_beta   90.00
_cell.angle_gamma   90.00
#
_symmetry.space_group_name_H-M   'P 1'
#
loop_
_entity.id
_entity.type
_entity.pdbx_description
1 polymer ?
#
loop_
_entity_poly.entity_id
_entity_poly.type
_entity_poly.pdbx_seq_one_letter_code
_entity_poly.pdbx_strand_id
1 'polypeptide(L)' 'MARFYALAVQPTLFGEVSLVRAWGRIGTRGQQMVHLFDNESQAINLFFDVLREKRKRGYRPKPPVDINRI' A
#
# COMPACT_ATOMS: atom_id res chain seq x y z
N MET A 1 -7.53 16.96 9.86
CA MET A 1 -8.16 16.26 8.71
C MET A 1 -7.46 14.94 8.49
N ALA A 2 -8.15 13.81 8.70
CA ALA A 2 -7.54 12.49 8.72
C ALA A 2 -7.36 11.93 7.29
N ARG A 3 -6.14 11.50 6.94
CA ARG A 3 -5.78 10.95 5.62
C ARG A 3 -5.20 9.55 5.78
N PHE A 4 -5.34 8.73 4.75
CA PHE A 4 -4.69 7.42 4.69
C PHE A 4 -3.76 7.32 3.49
N TYR A 5 -2.78 6.43 3.61
CA TYR A 5 -1.96 5.95 2.53
C TYR A 5 -1.78 4.45 2.70
N ALA A 6 -2.20 3.67 1.72
CA ALA A 6 -2.11 2.22 1.70
C ALA A 6 -1.18 1.77 0.57
N LEU A 7 -0.38 0.76 0.88
CA LEU A 7 0.52 0.09 -0.05
C LEU A 7 0.23 -1.40 0.02
N ALA A 8 0.07 -2.05 -1.13
CA ALA A 8 -0.13 -3.48 -1.23
C ALA A 8 0.62 -4.04 -2.44
N VAL A 9 1.44 -5.06 -2.22
CA VAL A 9 1.99 -5.87 -3.31
C VAL A 9 1.00 -6.99 -3.58
N GLN A 10 0.62 -7.17 -4.84
CA GLN A 10 -0.40 -8.15 -5.26
C GLN A 10 0.05 -8.86 -6.54
N PRO A 11 -0.12 -10.19 -6.63
CA PRO A 11 0.05 -10.89 -7.90
C PRO A 11 -1.03 -10.46 -8.90
N THR A 12 -0.70 -10.43 -10.20
CA THR A 12 -1.67 -10.22 -11.27
C THR A 12 -2.22 -11.56 -11.79
N LEU A 13 -3.31 -11.51 -12.55
CA LEU A 13 -3.89 -12.71 -13.18
C LEU A 13 -2.98 -13.35 -14.23
N PHE A 14 -1.97 -12.62 -14.71
CA PHE A 14 -1.07 -13.05 -15.79
C PHE A 14 0.31 -13.49 -15.27
N GLY A 15 0.46 -13.65 -13.96
CA GLY A 15 1.72 -14.08 -13.35
C GLY A 15 2.74 -12.97 -13.12
N GLU A 16 2.37 -11.71 -13.36
CA GLU A 16 3.19 -10.54 -13.03
C GLU A 16 2.94 -10.12 -11.57
N VAL A 17 3.69 -9.14 -11.10
CA VAL A 17 3.51 -8.56 -9.76
C VAL A 17 3.13 -7.09 -9.89
N SER A 18 2.22 -6.64 -9.04
CA SER A 18 1.79 -5.25 -9.01
C SER A 18 1.98 -4.62 -7.64
N LEU A 19 2.30 -3.32 -7.63
CA LEU A 19 2.22 -2.47 -6.44
C LEU A 19 1.01 -1.56 -6.55
N VAL A 20 0.02 -1.80 -5.70
CA VAL A 20 -1.15 -0.95 -5.54
C VAL A 20 -0.89 0.11 -4.47
N ARG A 21 -1.10 1.36 -4.86
CA ARG A 21 -0.96 2.54 -4.00
C ARG A 21 -2.32 3.21 -3.91
N ALA A 22 -2.86 3.37 -2.71
CA ALA A 22 -4.13 4.05 -2.49
C ALA A 22 -3.98 5.17 -1.48
N TRP A 23 -4.68 6.28 -1.69
CA TRP A 23 -4.63 7.44 -0.79
C TRP A 23 -5.92 8.24 -0.81
N GLY A 24 -6.21 8.91 0.29
CA GLY A 24 -7.42 9.71 0.37
C GLY A 24 -7.63 10.31 1.75
N ARG A 25 -8.81 10.89 1.92
CA ARG A 25 -9.34 11.25 3.23
C ARG A 25 -10.00 10.01 3.83
N ILE A 26 -9.85 9.79 5.12
CA ILE A 26 -10.51 8.67 5.81
C ILE A 26 -12.03 8.86 5.69
N GLY A 27 -12.76 7.77 5.40
CA GLY A 27 -14.21 7.81 5.15
C GLY A 27 -14.60 8.11 3.70
N THR A 28 -13.65 8.20 2.76
CA THR A 28 -13.94 8.35 1.33
C THR A 28 -13.29 7.24 0.51
N ARG A 29 -13.71 7.10 -0.76
CA ARG A 29 -13.11 6.15 -1.71
C ARG A 29 -11.63 6.43 -2.00
N GLY A 30 -11.21 7.69 -1.91
CA GLY A 30 -9.85 8.10 -2.26
C GLY A 30 -9.51 7.91 -3.75
N GLN A 31 -8.22 7.74 -4.02
CA GLN A 31 -7.62 7.49 -5.33
C GLN A 31 -6.71 6.28 -5.24
N GLN A 32 -6.49 5.63 -6.39
CA GLN A 32 -5.62 4.48 -6.52
C GLN A 32 -4.70 4.63 -7.74
N MET A 33 -3.50 4.09 -7.64
CA MET A 33 -2.56 3.90 -8.74
C MET A 33 -1.95 2.51 -8.64
N VAL A 34 -1.78 1.86 -9.78
CA VAL A 34 -1.20 0.53 -9.91
C VAL A 34 0.10 0.65 -10.70
N HIS A 35 1.17 0.02 -10.20
CA HIS A 35 2.43 -0.15 -10.90
C HIS A 35 2.56 -1.64 -11.23
N LEU A 36 2.82 -1.97 -12.50
CA LEU A 36 3.04 -3.34 -12.96
C LEU A 36 4.54 -3.62 -13.08
N PHE A 37 4.94 -4.83 -12.71
CA PHE A 37 6.33 -5.29 -12.74
C PHE A 37 6.39 -6.74 -13.19
N ASP A 38 7.39 -7.05 -14.00
CA ASP A 38 7.69 -8.43 -14.40
C ASP A 38 8.32 -9.26 -13.26
N ASN A 39 8.87 -8.57 -12.24
CA ASN A 39 9.60 -9.20 -11.14
C ASN A 39 9.21 -8.61 -9.79
N GLU A 40 8.94 -9.48 -8.82
CA GLU A 40 8.60 -9.14 -7.45
C GLU A 40 9.62 -8.21 -6.77
N SER A 41 10.93 -8.42 -7.04
CA SER A 41 12.00 -7.61 -6.45
C SER A 41 11.88 -6.13 -6.83
N GLN A 42 11.42 -5.82 -8.05
CA GLN A 42 11.19 -4.42 -8.46
C GLN A 42 10.02 -3.81 -7.71
N ALA A 43 8.93 -4.56 -7.54
CA ALA A 43 7.76 -4.14 -6.77
C ALA A 43 8.12 -3.87 -5.30
N ILE A 44 8.91 -4.76 -4.70
CA ILE A 44 9.39 -4.66 -3.31
C ILE A 44 10.32 -3.43 -3.14
N ASN A 45 11.23 -3.18 -4.08
CA ASN A 45 12.11 -2.01 -4.02
C ASN A 45 11.29 -0.72 -4.01
N LEU A 46 10.37 -0.56 -4.97
CA LEU A 46 9.51 0.63 -5.00
C LEU A 46 8.61 0.72 -3.75
N PHE A 47 8.11 -0.41 -3.26
CA PHE A 47 7.33 -0.45 -2.02
C PHE A 47 8.13 0.13 -0.86
N PHE A 48 9.38 -0.28 -0.67
CA PHE A 48 10.22 0.21 0.42
C PHE A 48 10.59 1.68 0.26
N ASP A 49 10.87 2.15 -0.94
CA ASP A 49 11.16 3.55 -1.20
C ASP A 49 9.95 4.44 -0.86
N VAL A 50 8.76 4.05 -1.33
CA VAL A 50 7.54 4.78 -1.01
C VAL A 50 7.23 4.68 0.50
N LEU A 51 7.41 3.51 1.12
CA LEU A 51 7.18 3.33 2.55
C LEU A 51 8.08 4.25 3.39
N ARG A 52 9.38 4.32 3.07
CA ARG A 52 10.34 5.21 3.75
C ARG A 52 9.91 6.66 3.63
N GLU A 53 9.57 7.10 2.43
CA GLU A 53 9.12 8.48 2.18
C GLU A 53 7.81 8.81 2.91
N LYS A 54 6.85 7.87 2.98
CA LYS A 54 5.60 8.09 3.72
C LYS A 54 5.79 8.05 5.23
N ARG A 55 6.70 7.22 5.74
CA ARG A 55 7.10 7.26 7.16
C ARG A 55 7.71 8.60 7.54
N LYS A 56 8.61 9.15 6.72
CA LYS A 56 9.17 10.52 6.95
C LYS A 56 8.09 11.59 7.00
N ARG A 57 6.99 11.42 6.24
CA ARG A 57 5.82 12.32 6.26
C ARG A 57 4.85 12.07 7.43
N GLY A 58 5.20 11.20 8.38
CA GLY A 58 4.42 10.92 9.58
C GLY A 58 3.34 9.85 9.43
N TYR A 59 3.23 9.18 8.27
CA TYR A 59 2.34 8.03 8.14
C TYR A 59 2.88 6.86 8.97
N ARG A 60 1.99 6.17 9.68
CA ARG A 60 2.31 4.98 10.47
C ARG A 60 1.36 3.84 10.11
N PRO A 61 1.83 2.58 10.14
CA PRO A 61 0.94 1.44 9.96
C PRO A 61 -0.12 1.44 11.06
N LYS A 62 -1.36 1.09 10.69
CA LYS A 62 -2.42 0.86 11.68
C LYS A 62 -1.99 -0.34 12.53
N PRO A 63 -2.08 -0.28 13.87
CA PRO A 63 -1.84 -1.46 14.69
C PRO A 63 -2.77 -2.59 14.25
N PRO A 64 -2.31 -3.86 14.30
CA PRO A 64 -3.19 -4.98 14.07
C PRO A 64 -4.39 -4.87 15.02
N VAL A 65 -5.58 -5.01 14.47
CA VAL A 65 -6.80 -5.02 15.27
C VAL A 65 -6.95 -6.45 15.78
N ASP A 66 -6.85 -6.65 17.10
CA ASP A 66 -7.18 -7.94 17.70
C ASP A 66 -8.68 -8.17 17.54
N ILE A 67 -9.02 -9.03 16.58
CA ILE A 67 -10.38 -9.54 16.42
C ILE A 67 -10.44 -10.75 17.34
N ASN A 68 -11.02 -10.59 18.53
CA ASN A 68 -11.37 -11.74 19.37
C ASN A 68 -12.29 -12.64 18.53
N ARG A 69 -11.76 -13.78 18.08
CA ARG A 69 -12.57 -14.82 17.45
C ARG A 69 -13.50 -15.35 18.54
N ILE A 70 -14.79 -15.14 18.34
CA ILE A 70 -15.87 -15.86 19.05
C ILE A 70 -15.83 -17.31 18.60
#